data_AF-A0A318TLD9-F1
#
_entry.id   AF-A0A318TLD9-F1
#
_cell.length_a   1.000
_cell.length_b   1.000
_cell.length_c   1.000
_cell.angle_alpha   90.00
_cell.angle_beta   90.00
_cell.angle_gamma   90.00
#
_symmetry.space_group_name_H-M   'P 1'
#
loop_
_entity.id
_entity.type
_entity.pdbx_description
1 polymer ?
#
loop_
_entity_poly.entity_id
_entity_poly.type
_entity_poly.pdbx_seq_one_letter_code
_entity_poly.pdbx_strand_id
1 'polypeptide(L)'
;MTVSFEIFSDLWVQYGEGPVWSESGNCIWWVDIPGCRLLRTDAVTGRTDAWNTPETPGCIAVRADGMLVVGLVSGIFLFDPVSGRFEHACSPESRDDVRFNDGASDAAGRFWTGTMHLAAARPAGAIFCIEPDFTYRRIFEDLWIPNGLAFDQSRNRMYFSDSHPSVQTIWVCDYDVLTGTPVNRRTFATTHALEGRPDGAFVDDDGVYWIAAVEGSQLLRFAPTGEALEPLPVPVSHPTKIVMDRKNPPTLYVTTRRMAPDDETDPSGYLLRGTFS
;
A
#
# COMPACT_ATOMS: atom_id res chain seq x y z
N MET A 1 0.71 4.14 -25.04
CA MET A 1 -0.15 3.33 -24.17
C MET A 1 -0.87 4.30 -23.25
N THR A 2 -2.19 4.36 -23.37
CA THR A 2 -3.03 5.21 -22.53
C THR A 2 -3.74 4.33 -21.50
N VAL A 3 -4.08 4.88 -20.35
CA VAL A 3 -4.91 4.18 -19.35
C VAL A 3 -6.16 4.99 -19.12
N SER A 4 -7.31 4.32 -19.16
CA SER A 4 -8.60 4.88 -18.79
C SER A 4 -9.00 4.35 -17.42
N PHE A 5 -9.43 5.25 -16.54
CA PHE A 5 -9.92 4.90 -15.21
C PHE A 5 -11.43 5.03 -15.11
N GLU A 6 -12.03 4.12 -14.37
CA GLU A 6 -13.43 4.15 -13.96
C GLU A 6 -13.59 3.83 -12.47
N ILE A 7 -14.70 4.26 -11.88
CA ILE A 7 -15.13 3.77 -10.55
C ILE A 7 -15.44 2.28 -10.68
N PHE A 8 -14.80 1.46 -9.84
CA PHE A 8 -14.95 0.02 -9.91
C PHE A 8 -15.69 -0.59 -8.72
N SER A 9 -15.42 -0.11 -7.51
CA SER A 9 -16.16 -0.54 -6.32
C SER A 9 -17.55 0.10 -6.23
N ASP A 10 -18.54 -0.65 -5.76
CA ASP A 10 -19.89 -0.16 -5.43
C ASP A 10 -20.01 0.47 -4.02
N LEU A 11 -18.91 0.56 -3.27
CA LEU A 11 -18.88 1.09 -1.91
C LEU A 11 -17.90 2.27 -1.80
N TRP A 12 -18.41 3.40 -1.30
CA TRP A 12 -17.59 4.57 -0.99
C TRP A 12 -16.94 4.45 0.41
N VAL A 13 -15.70 4.94 0.50
CA VAL A 13 -14.92 5.01 1.73
C VAL A 13 -14.29 6.39 1.88
N GLN A 14 -13.97 6.78 3.12
CA GLN A 14 -13.31 8.05 3.35
C GLN A 14 -11.81 7.97 3.01
N TYR A 15 -11.13 6.88 3.38
CA TYR A 15 -9.71 6.70 3.07
C TYR A 15 -9.42 5.24 2.72
N GLY A 16 -9.48 4.95 1.42
CA GLY A 16 -9.04 3.67 0.87
C GLY A 16 -7.53 3.53 0.92
N GLU A 17 -7.03 2.40 1.42
CA GLU A 17 -5.60 2.06 1.43
C GLU A 17 -5.43 0.54 1.32
N GLY A 18 -4.19 0.10 1.15
CA GLY A 18 -3.76 -1.28 1.30
C GLY A 18 -4.31 -2.22 0.24
N PRO A 19 -4.52 -1.84 -1.04
CA PRO A 19 -5.03 -2.76 -2.03
C PRO A 19 -4.04 -3.91 -2.23
N VAL A 20 -4.55 -5.13 -2.13
CA VAL A 20 -3.83 -6.37 -2.41
C VAL A 20 -4.66 -7.20 -3.37
N TRP A 21 -4.07 -7.56 -4.50
CA TRP A 21 -4.64 -8.49 -5.46
C TRP A 21 -4.56 -9.91 -4.92
N SER A 22 -5.70 -10.60 -4.86
CA SER A 22 -5.78 -12.03 -4.53
C SER A 22 -6.09 -12.81 -5.81
N GLU A 23 -5.08 -13.50 -6.35
CA GLU A 23 -5.25 -14.34 -7.54
C GLU A 23 -6.24 -15.48 -7.28
N SER A 24 -6.12 -16.15 -6.13
CA SER A 24 -6.99 -17.28 -5.76
C SER A 24 -8.45 -16.87 -5.54
N GLY A 25 -8.68 -15.69 -4.98
CA GLY A 25 -10.02 -15.14 -4.77
C GLY A 25 -10.56 -14.33 -5.94
N ASN A 26 -9.74 -14.04 -6.96
CA ASN A 26 -10.04 -13.12 -8.06
C ASN A 26 -10.69 -11.81 -7.55
N CYS A 27 -10.04 -11.18 -6.57
CA CYS A 27 -10.58 -10.03 -5.86
C CYS A 27 -9.47 -9.10 -5.36
N ILE A 28 -9.87 -7.90 -4.97
CA ILE A 28 -9.02 -6.88 -4.37
C ILE A 28 -9.41 -6.76 -2.90
N TRP A 29 -8.48 -7.04 -2.01
CA TRP A 29 -8.62 -6.70 -0.59
C TRP A 29 -8.06 -5.31 -0.36
N TRP A 30 -8.68 -4.53 0.52
CA TRP A 30 -8.26 -3.16 0.84
C TRP A 30 -8.92 -2.72 2.15
N VAL A 31 -8.59 -1.54 2.65
CA VAL A 31 -9.11 -1.05 3.94
C VAL A 31 -9.70 0.36 3.81
N ASP A 32 -10.64 0.67 4.69
CA ASP A 32 -11.04 2.04 5.02
C ASP A 32 -10.47 2.40 6.39
N ILE A 33 -9.43 3.24 6.40
CA ILE A 33 -8.67 3.58 7.62
C ILE A 33 -9.60 4.22 8.68
N PRO A 34 -10.21 5.40 8.45
CA PRO A 34 -11.06 6.04 9.46
C PRO A 34 -12.40 5.31 9.65
N GLY A 35 -12.87 4.56 8.66
CA GLY A 35 -14.09 3.77 8.77
C GLY A 35 -13.93 2.49 9.59
N CYS A 36 -12.71 2.07 9.92
CA CYS A 36 -12.40 0.79 10.58
C CYS A 36 -13.02 -0.41 9.83
N ARG A 37 -12.77 -0.49 8.52
CA ARG A 37 -13.28 -1.58 7.68
C ARG A 37 -12.18 -2.28 6.90
N LEU A 38 -12.27 -3.60 6.83
CA LEU A 38 -11.62 -4.44 5.84
C LEU A 38 -12.61 -4.71 4.71
N LEU A 39 -12.16 -4.59 3.46
CA LEU A 39 -12.99 -4.60 2.28
C LEU A 39 -12.50 -5.62 1.27
N ARG A 40 -13.42 -6.28 0.57
CA ARG A 40 -13.13 -7.18 -0.54
C ARG A 40 -13.98 -6.81 -1.74
N THR A 41 -13.36 -6.34 -2.81
CA THR A 41 -14.03 -6.05 -4.08
C THR A 41 -13.81 -7.19 -5.06
N ASP A 42 -14.90 -7.80 -5.52
CA ASP A 42 -14.87 -8.83 -6.55
C ASP A 42 -14.38 -8.25 -7.90
N ALA A 43 -13.37 -8.87 -8.51
CA ALA A 43 -12.69 -8.30 -9.68
C ALA A 43 -13.51 -8.36 -10.98
N VAL A 44 -14.65 -9.05 -10.99
CA VAL A 44 -15.55 -9.14 -12.14
C VAL A 44 -16.71 -8.16 -12.01
N THR A 45 -17.37 -8.17 -10.85
CA THR A 45 -18.64 -7.49 -10.63
C THR A 45 -18.47 -6.11 -10.00
N GLY A 46 -17.33 -5.81 -9.38
CA GLY A 46 -17.14 -4.56 -8.61
C GLY A 46 -17.86 -4.54 -7.26
N ARG A 47 -18.54 -5.64 -6.90
CA ARG A 47 -19.25 -5.75 -5.63
C ARG A 47 -18.28 -5.80 -4.46
N THR A 48 -18.51 -4.98 -3.44
CA THR A 48 -17.64 -4.84 -2.28
C THR A 48 -18.30 -5.38 -1.03
N ASP A 49 -17.73 -6.45 -0.48
CA ASP A 49 -18.05 -6.95 0.85
C ASP A 49 -17.21 -6.20 1.90
N ALA A 50 -17.73 -6.03 3.11
CA ALA A 50 -17.08 -5.27 4.18
C ALA A 50 -17.20 -5.96 5.55
N TRP A 51 -16.13 -5.89 6.34
CA TRP A 51 -16.05 -6.36 7.72
C TRP A 51 -15.53 -5.24 8.61
N ASN A 52 -16.15 -5.04 9.77
CA ASN A 52 -15.64 -4.10 10.76
C ASN A 52 -14.36 -4.67 11.38
N THR A 53 -13.29 -3.90 11.37
CA THR A 53 -12.08 -4.19 12.13
C THR A 53 -12.29 -3.77 13.59
N PRO A 54 -11.64 -4.44 14.57
CA PRO A 54 -11.79 -4.06 15.98
C PRO A 54 -11.13 -2.71 16.31
N GLU A 55 -10.19 -2.28 15.47
CA GLU A 55 -9.43 -1.03 15.59
C GLU A 55 -9.12 -0.48 14.19
N THR A 56 -8.56 0.74 14.11
CA THR A 56 -8.15 1.34 12.83
C THR A 56 -7.10 0.47 12.12
N PRO A 57 -7.38 0.02 10.88
CA PRO A 57 -6.41 -0.69 10.07
C PRO A 57 -5.45 0.29 9.38
N GLY A 58 -4.20 -0.14 9.18
CA GLY A 58 -3.22 0.55 8.36
C GLY A 58 -2.98 -0.15 7.03
N CYS A 59 -2.69 -1.45 7.09
CA CYS A 59 -2.25 -2.21 5.92
C CYS A 59 -2.62 -3.69 6.07
N ILE A 60 -2.54 -4.42 4.95
CA ILE A 60 -2.91 -5.83 4.88
C ILE A 60 -1.95 -6.63 4.00
N ALA A 61 -1.97 -7.96 4.17
CA ALA A 61 -1.42 -8.93 3.23
C ALA A 61 -2.32 -10.16 3.16
N VAL A 62 -2.36 -10.81 1.99
CA VAL A 62 -3.10 -12.05 1.77
C VAL A 62 -2.15 -13.23 1.95
N ARG A 63 -2.53 -14.20 2.78
CA ARG A 63 -1.79 -15.44 2.99
C ARG A 63 -2.17 -16.48 1.93
N ALA A 64 -1.27 -17.43 1.71
CA ALA A 64 -1.49 -18.53 0.77
C ALA A 64 -2.68 -19.43 1.15
N ASP A 65 -3.04 -19.47 2.43
CA ASP A 65 -4.20 -20.20 2.96
C ASP A 65 -5.53 -19.43 2.83
N GLY A 66 -5.51 -18.22 2.28
CA GLY A 66 -6.68 -17.36 2.10
C GLY A 66 -7.04 -16.49 3.30
N MET A 67 -6.33 -16.62 4.43
CA MET A 67 -6.44 -15.67 5.54
C MET A 67 -5.75 -14.35 5.20
N LEU A 68 -6.02 -13.32 6.00
CA LEU A 68 -5.33 -12.03 5.90
C LEU A 68 -4.46 -11.78 7.13
N VAL A 69 -3.31 -11.15 6.91
CA VAL A 69 -2.56 -10.44 7.93
C VAL A 69 -2.99 -8.98 7.88
N VAL A 70 -3.33 -8.39 9.03
CA VAL A 70 -3.87 -7.03 9.13
C VAL A 70 -3.09 -6.27 10.20
N GLY A 71 -2.50 -5.12 9.84
CA GLY A 71 -1.90 -4.19 10.78
C GLY A 71 -2.97 -3.30 11.39
N LEU A 72 -3.27 -3.50 12.68
CA LEU A 72 -4.18 -2.68 13.49
C LEU A 72 -3.37 -1.88 14.52
N VAL A 73 -3.97 -0.85 15.13
CA VAL A 73 -3.27 0.04 16.09
C VAL A 73 -2.48 -0.72 17.15
N SER A 74 -3.05 -1.76 17.76
CA SER A 74 -2.43 -2.54 18.83
C SER A 74 -1.48 -3.65 18.37
N GLY A 75 -1.39 -3.93 17.07
CA GLY A 75 -0.51 -4.97 16.55
C GLY A 75 -0.94 -5.59 15.23
N ILE A 76 -0.42 -6.77 14.97
CA ILE A 76 -0.66 -7.57 13.78
C ILE A 76 -1.68 -8.64 14.13
N PHE A 77 -2.71 -8.75 13.30
CA PHE A 77 -3.81 -9.68 13.47
C PHE A 77 -3.94 -10.60 12.27
N LEU A 78 -4.42 -11.80 12.52
CA LEU A 78 -4.95 -12.72 11.53
C LEU A 78 -6.45 -12.49 11.37
N PHE A 79 -6.91 -12.42 10.13
CA PHE A 79 -8.33 -12.37 9.80
C PHE A 79 -8.75 -13.57 8.97
N ASP A 80 -9.79 -14.26 9.43
CA ASP A 80 -10.44 -15.35 8.70
C ASP A 80 -11.69 -14.82 7.98
N PRO A 81 -11.71 -14.77 6.63
CA PRO A 81 -12.85 -14.27 5.88
C PRO A 81 -14.10 -15.17 5.97
N VAL A 82 -13.95 -16.44 6.37
CA VAL A 82 -15.09 -17.37 6.54
C VAL A 82 -15.84 -17.08 7.83
N SER A 83 -15.12 -16.97 8.95
CA SER A 83 -15.75 -16.69 10.25
C SER A 83 -15.91 -15.19 10.56
N GLY A 84 -15.21 -14.32 9.83
CA GLY A 84 -15.15 -12.88 10.09
C GLY A 84 -14.37 -12.51 11.36
N ARG A 85 -13.58 -13.44 11.91
CA ARG A 85 -12.88 -13.25 13.19
C ARG A 85 -11.47 -12.68 12.99
N PHE A 86 -11.09 -11.81 13.92
CA PHE A 86 -9.73 -11.32 14.11
C PHE A 86 -9.08 -12.03 15.29
N GLU A 87 -7.83 -12.46 15.11
CA GLU A 87 -7.00 -13.07 16.14
C GLU A 87 -5.67 -12.33 16.22
N HIS A 88 -5.27 -11.91 17.43
CA HIS A 88 -3.99 -11.22 17.63
C HIS A 88 -2.83 -12.18 17.39
N ALA A 89 -1.83 -11.74 16.63
CA ALA A 89 -0.66 -12.54 16.29
C ALA A 89 0.62 -12.04 16.96
N CYS A 90 0.94 -10.75 16.83
CA CYS A 90 2.10 -10.13 17.49
C CYS A 90 1.95 -8.61 17.60
N SER A 91 2.81 -7.95 18.40
CA SER A 91 2.83 -6.48 18.54
C SER A 91 4.26 -5.95 18.34
N PRO A 92 4.69 -5.71 17.09
CA PRO A 92 6.02 -5.15 16.79
C PRO A 92 6.25 -3.75 17.36
N GLU A 93 5.17 -3.02 17.62
CA GLU A 93 5.14 -1.68 18.18
C GLU A 93 4.05 -1.62 19.23
N SER A 94 4.32 -0.96 20.36
CA SER A 94 3.39 -0.90 21.52
C SER A 94 3.09 0.52 21.97
N ARG A 95 3.61 1.53 21.28
CA ARG A 95 3.32 2.93 21.57
C ARG A 95 1.92 3.30 21.08
N ASP A 96 1.23 4.13 21.84
CA ASP A 96 -0.12 4.63 21.57
C ASP A 96 -0.15 5.86 20.64
N ASP A 97 1.01 6.46 20.39
CA ASP A 97 1.18 7.64 19.54
C ASP A 97 1.55 7.34 18.10
N VAL A 98 1.58 6.05 17.73
CA VAL A 98 1.83 5.56 16.38
C VAL A 98 0.75 4.60 15.92
N ARG A 99 0.66 4.42 14.60
CA ARG A 99 -0.18 3.40 13.96
C ARG A 99 0.59 2.76 12.82
N PHE A 100 0.23 1.54 12.45
CA PHE A 100 0.62 1.00 11.14
C PHE A 100 0.01 1.87 10.03
N ASN A 101 0.76 2.02 8.93
CA ASN A 101 0.41 2.90 7.83
C ASN A 101 0.37 2.16 6.50
N ASP A 102 1.49 1.58 6.07
CA ASP A 102 1.61 0.89 4.79
C ASP A 102 2.28 -0.47 5.00
N GLY A 103 2.12 -1.37 4.04
CA GLY A 103 2.74 -2.68 4.05
C GLY A 103 2.75 -3.39 2.71
N ALA A 104 3.65 -4.34 2.58
CA ALA A 104 3.81 -5.20 1.43
C ALA A 104 4.37 -6.56 1.85
N SER A 105 4.23 -7.58 1.01
CA SER A 105 4.88 -8.87 1.23
C SER A 105 6.08 -9.05 0.33
N ASP A 106 7.14 -9.69 0.83
CA ASP A 106 8.26 -10.13 -0.01
C ASP A 106 8.00 -11.50 -0.64
N ALA A 107 8.93 -11.98 -1.48
CA ALA A 107 8.83 -13.29 -2.13
C ALA A 107 8.85 -14.48 -1.16
N ALA A 108 9.43 -14.30 0.03
CA ALA A 108 9.57 -15.34 1.03
C ALA A 108 8.33 -15.42 1.95
N GLY A 109 7.31 -14.59 1.69
CA GLY A 109 6.08 -14.55 2.47
C GLY A 109 6.20 -13.74 3.77
N ARG A 110 7.24 -12.91 3.91
CA ARG A 110 7.36 -12.00 5.05
C ARG A 110 6.47 -10.79 4.85
N PHE A 111 5.79 -10.36 5.91
CA PHE A 111 5.02 -9.14 5.90
C PHE A 111 5.89 -7.97 6.36
N TRP A 112 6.06 -6.99 5.49
CA TRP A 112 6.77 -5.75 5.77
C TRP A 112 5.76 -4.64 6.01
N THR A 113 5.94 -3.86 7.07
CA THR A 113 5.00 -2.78 7.39
C THR A 113 5.68 -1.61 8.06
N GLY A 114 5.22 -0.41 7.72
CA GLY A 114 5.64 0.86 8.31
C GLY A 114 4.66 1.36 9.37
N THR A 115 5.17 1.94 10.46
CA THR A 115 4.38 2.74 11.41
C THR A 115 4.66 4.23 11.22
N MET A 116 3.70 5.09 11.59
CA MET A 116 3.87 6.54 11.61
C MET A 116 3.31 7.15 12.89
N HIS A 117 3.81 8.32 13.28
CA HIS A 117 3.21 9.11 14.35
C HIS A 117 1.82 9.60 13.94
N LEU A 118 0.82 9.47 14.82
CA LEU A 118 -0.59 9.80 14.50
C LEU A 118 -0.77 11.22 13.95
N ALA A 119 -0.09 12.20 14.54
CA ALA A 119 -0.14 13.59 14.09
C ALA A 119 1.00 13.99 13.14
N ALA A 120 1.85 13.04 12.73
CA ALA A 120 3.07 13.29 11.94
C ALA A 120 3.91 14.48 12.47
N ALA A 121 4.00 14.64 13.80
CA ALA A 121 4.62 15.81 14.44
C ALA A 121 6.12 15.64 14.68
N ARG A 122 6.62 14.41 14.57
CA ARG A 122 8.03 14.04 14.72
C ARG A 122 8.30 12.72 13.98
N PRO A 123 9.57 12.40 13.65
CA PRO A 123 9.92 11.16 12.96
C PRO A 123 9.87 9.96 13.91
N ALA A 124 8.66 9.52 14.27
CA ALA A 124 8.45 8.41 15.22
C ALA A 124 8.12 7.08 14.53
N GLY A 125 8.14 7.05 13.20
CA GLY A 125 7.83 5.88 12.38
C GLY A 125 9.00 4.93 12.24
N ALA A 126 8.68 3.67 11.99
CA ALA A 126 9.63 2.60 11.77
C ALA A 126 9.11 1.63 10.70
N ILE A 127 10.01 0.86 10.09
CA ILE A 127 9.63 -0.27 9.21
C ILE A 127 10.04 -1.57 9.87
N PHE A 128 9.10 -2.50 9.91
CA PHE A 128 9.24 -3.83 10.49
C PHE A 128 9.21 -4.91 9.42
N CYS A 129 9.93 -5.99 9.67
CA CYS A 129 9.84 -7.24 8.93
C CYS A 129 9.25 -8.29 9.87
N ILE A 130 8.11 -8.87 9.49
CA ILE A 130 7.39 -9.90 10.24
C ILE A 130 7.48 -11.21 9.47
N GLU A 131 8.04 -12.22 10.11
CA GLU A 131 8.20 -13.57 9.56
C GLU A 131 6.86 -14.32 9.53
N PRO A 132 6.73 -15.41 8.75
CA PRO A 132 5.51 -16.22 8.70
C PRO A 132 5.05 -16.82 10.04
N ASP A 133 5.97 -16.96 11.00
CA ASP A 133 5.71 -17.41 12.37
C ASP A 133 5.42 -16.25 13.36
N PHE A 134 5.28 -15.03 12.84
CA PHE A 134 5.05 -13.78 13.56
C PHE A 134 6.19 -13.31 14.47
N THR A 135 7.38 -13.92 14.38
CA THR A 135 8.59 -13.26 14.88
C THR A 135 8.88 -12.02 14.03
N TYR A 136 9.49 -10.99 14.62
CA TYR A 136 9.64 -9.71 13.93
C TYR A 136 10.97 -9.02 14.25
N ARG A 137 11.40 -8.17 13.30
CA ARG A 137 12.56 -7.30 13.41
C ARG A 137 12.19 -5.87 13.05
N ARG A 138 12.76 -4.92 13.78
CA ARG A 138 12.70 -3.49 13.45
C ARG A 138 13.91 -3.15 12.58
N ILE A 139 13.67 -2.60 11.39
CA ILE A 139 14.70 -2.52 10.33
C ILE A 139 15.11 -1.08 10.06
N PHE A 140 14.13 -0.18 9.93
CA PHE A 140 14.36 1.25 9.77
C PHE A 140 13.61 2.01 10.86
N GLU A 141 14.19 3.12 11.32
CA GLU A 141 13.67 3.99 12.37
C GLU A 141 13.81 5.46 11.93
N ASP A 142 13.31 6.38 12.76
CA ASP A 142 13.35 7.83 12.55
C ASP A 142 12.71 8.26 11.21
N LEU A 143 11.61 7.62 10.83
CA LEU A 143 10.81 7.98 9.65
C LEU A 143 9.60 8.82 10.06
N TRP A 144 9.14 9.72 9.19
CA TRP A 144 7.92 10.49 9.45
C TRP A 144 6.68 9.72 9.02
N ILE A 145 6.58 9.39 7.73
CA ILE A 145 5.44 8.69 7.13
C ILE A 145 5.96 7.64 6.14
N PRO A 146 6.42 6.46 6.63
CA PRO A 146 6.86 5.39 5.75
C PRO A 146 5.71 4.87 4.89
N ASN A 147 6.01 4.75 3.61
CA ASN A 147 5.08 4.37 2.54
C ASN A 147 5.86 3.69 1.40
N GLY A 148 5.17 3.36 0.32
CA GLY A 148 5.79 2.97 -0.94
C GLY A 148 6.60 1.67 -0.87
N LEU A 149 6.29 0.79 0.08
CA LEU A 149 6.99 -0.48 0.24
C LEU A 149 6.78 -1.37 -0.99
N ALA A 150 7.86 -1.75 -1.67
CA ALA A 150 7.81 -2.65 -2.81
C ALA A 150 9.10 -3.45 -2.98
N PHE A 151 9.01 -4.59 -3.66
CA PHE A 151 10.13 -5.51 -3.87
C PHE A 151 10.30 -5.83 -5.36
N ASP A 152 11.53 -5.70 -5.86
CA ASP A 152 11.93 -6.23 -7.17
C ASP A 152 12.85 -7.43 -6.94
N GLN A 153 12.28 -8.63 -7.07
CA GLN A 153 13.00 -9.88 -6.86
C GLN A 153 14.05 -10.12 -7.94
N SER A 154 13.78 -9.70 -9.18
CA SER A 154 14.70 -9.92 -10.31
C SER A 154 15.99 -9.13 -10.16
N ARG A 155 15.92 -7.98 -9.49
CA ARG A 155 17.06 -7.07 -9.26
C ARG A 155 17.56 -7.08 -7.82
N ASN A 156 17.01 -7.93 -6.95
CA ASN A 156 17.31 -7.98 -5.51
C ASN A 156 17.18 -6.61 -4.85
N ARG A 157 16.03 -5.96 -4.99
CA ARG A 157 15.80 -4.61 -4.43
C ARG A 157 14.57 -4.54 -3.57
N MET A 158 14.69 -3.73 -2.53
CA MET A 158 13.59 -3.26 -1.69
C MET A 158 13.50 -1.74 -1.82
N TYR A 159 12.29 -1.22 -1.99
CA TYR A 159 11.99 0.20 -2.07
C TYR A 159 11.09 0.60 -0.90
N PHE A 160 11.22 1.84 -0.45
CA PHE A 160 10.28 2.50 0.45
C PHE A 160 10.45 4.02 0.33
N SER A 161 9.46 4.77 0.77
CA SER A 161 9.48 6.24 0.75
C SER A 161 9.09 6.84 2.09
N ASP A 162 9.34 8.13 2.24
CA ASP A 162 8.75 8.95 3.30
C ASP A 162 7.93 10.08 2.68
N SER A 163 6.62 10.03 2.93
CA SER A 163 5.62 10.93 2.35
C SER A 163 5.56 12.30 3.01
N HIS A 164 6.29 12.53 4.10
CA HIS A 164 6.22 13.80 4.80
C HIS A 164 6.67 14.96 3.88
N PRO A 165 5.98 16.13 3.87
CA PRO A 165 6.29 17.23 2.96
C PRO A 165 7.74 17.70 2.98
N SER A 166 8.44 17.58 4.12
CA SER A 166 9.85 17.94 4.24
C SER A 166 10.83 16.87 3.77
N VAL A 167 10.36 15.66 3.45
CA VAL A 167 11.22 14.50 3.11
C VAL A 167 11.05 14.10 1.64
N GLN A 168 9.85 13.69 1.23
CA GLN A 168 9.47 13.38 -0.17
C GLN A 168 10.54 12.60 -0.96
N THR A 169 11.10 11.57 -0.32
CA THR A 169 12.23 10.80 -0.86
C THR A 169 11.84 9.34 -0.96
N ILE A 170 12.22 8.71 -2.08
CA ILE A 170 12.12 7.27 -2.31
C ILE A 170 13.54 6.71 -2.19
N TRP A 171 13.71 5.70 -1.34
CA TRP A 171 14.96 4.96 -1.18
C TRP A 171 14.87 3.59 -1.82
N VAL A 172 16.05 3.07 -2.17
CA VAL A 172 16.25 1.68 -2.58
C VAL A 172 17.35 1.06 -1.72
N CYS A 173 17.19 -0.22 -1.42
CA CYS A 173 18.18 -1.07 -0.75
C CYS A 173 18.46 -2.27 -1.64
N ASP A 174 19.68 -2.80 -1.54
CA ASP A 174 19.95 -4.15 -2.03
C ASP A 174 19.30 -5.12 -1.03
N TYR A 175 18.55 -6.10 -1.51
CA TYR A 175 17.67 -6.94 -0.69
C TYR A 175 17.98 -8.42 -0.87
N ASP A 176 18.41 -9.05 0.22
CA ASP A 176 18.56 -10.50 0.27
C ASP A 176 17.24 -11.14 0.70
N VAL A 177 16.55 -11.76 -0.26
CA VAL A 177 15.26 -12.43 -0.02
C VAL A 177 15.39 -13.67 0.88
N LEU A 178 16.55 -14.33 0.91
CA LEU A 178 16.73 -15.51 1.75
C LEU A 178 16.74 -15.13 3.21
N THR A 179 17.40 -14.02 3.55
CA THR A 179 17.54 -13.56 4.94
C THR A 179 16.54 -12.48 5.34
N GLY A 180 15.88 -11.84 4.37
CA GLY A 180 14.98 -10.71 4.61
C GLY A 180 15.74 -9.48 5.09
N THR A 181 16.95 -9.26 4.56
CA THR A 181 17.86 -8.20 5.02
C THR A 181 18.10 -7.18 3.92
N PRO A 182 17.64 -5.92 4.11
CA PRO A 182 18.03 -4.81 3.24
C PRO A 182 19.38 -4.22 3.70
N VAL A 183 20.23 -3.89 2.73
CA VAL A 183 21.51 -3.21 2.93
C VAL A 183 21.70 -2.08 1.91
N ASN A 184 22.73 -1.25 2.10
CA ASN A 184 23.12 -0.20 1.14
C ASN A 184 21.97 0.75 0.75
N ARG A 185 21.20 1.21 1.75
CA ARG A 185 20.15 2.23 1.56
C ARG A 185 20.73 3.46 0.86
N ARG A 186 20.13 3.83 -0.25
CA ARG A 186 20.48 5.00 -1.05
C ARG A 186 19.23 5.66 -1.62
N THR A 187 19.32 6.96 -1.91
CA THR A 187 18.24 7.65 -2.61
C THR A 187 18.07 7.04 -4.00
N PHE A 188 16.84 6.70 -4.33
CA PHE A 188 16.44 6.22 -5.64
C PHE A 188 15.88 7.37 -6.49
N ALA A 189 14.92 8.10 -5.92
CA ALA A 189 14.29 9.26 -6.55
C ALA A 189 13.73 10.22 -5.47
N THR A 190 13.38 11.43 -5.88
CA THR A 190 12.65 12.39 -5.05
C THR A 190 11.45 12.93 -5.81
N THR A 191 10.40 13.33 -5.09
CA THR A 191 9.19 13.91 -5.70
C THR A 191 9.08 15.42 -5.47
N HIS A 192 10.09 16.08 -4.88
CA HIS A 192 10.06 17.53 -4.61
C HIS A 192 9.81 18.40 -5.85
N ALA A 193 10.20 17.91 -7.04
CA ALA A 193 10.00 18.59 -8.32
C ALA A 193 8.85 17.99 -9.17
N LEU A 194 8.03 17.13 -8.56
CA LEU A 194 6.90 16.45 -9.18
C LEU A 194 5.62 16.83 -8.44
N GLU A 195 4.47 16.74 -9.11
CA GLU A 195 3.19 17.00 -8.45
C GLU A 195 2.82 15.84 -7.51
N GLY A 196 2.49 16.17 -6.26
CA GLY A 196 2.09 15.24 -5.22
C GLY A 196 3.24 14.58 -4.44
N ARG A 197 2.88 13.94 -3.32
CA ARG A 197 3.80 13.26 -2.41
C ARG A 197 3.77 11.74 -2.62
N PRO A 198 4.87 11.01 -2.38
CA PRO A 198 4.91 9.57 -2.61
C PRO A 198 4.02 8.88 -1.58
N ASP A 199 3.09 8.04 -1.98
CA ASP A 199 2.23 7.25 -1.08
C ASP A 199 2.47 5.75 -1.33
N GLY A 200 1.46 4.92 -1.54
CA GLY A 200 1.61 3.49 -1.80
C GLY A 200 2.15 3.16 -3.20
N ALA A 201 2.96 2.10 -3.29
CA ALA A 201 3.70 1.72 -4.48
C ALA A 201 3.65 0.22 -4.82
N PHE A 202 4.06 -0.11 -6.04
CA PHE A 202 4.41 -1.48 -6.45
C PHE A 202 5.52 -1.45 -7.52
N VAL A 203 6.08 -2.61 -7.85
CA VAL A 203 7.01 -2.80 -8.96
C VAL A 203 6.40 -3.74 -9.99
N ASP A 204 6.49 -3.38 -11.27
CA ASP A 204 6.06 -4.24 -12.38
C ASP A 204 7.17 -5.20 -12.86
N ASP A 205 6.84 -6.07 -13.82
CA ASP A 205 7.77 -7.11 -14.28
C ASP A 205 8.97 -6.54 -15.07
N ASP A 206 8.86 -5.31 -15.59
CA ASP A 206 9.96 -4.59 -16.24
C ASP A 206 10.89 -3.91 -15.23
N GLY A 207 10.51 -3.89 -13.94
CA GLY A 207 11.25 -3.24 -12.86
C GLY A 207 10.95 -1.75 -12.73
N VAL A 208 9.90 -1.25 -13.37
CA VAL A 208 9.43 0.12 -13.16
C VAL A 208 8.81 0.19 -11.78
N TYR A 209 9.25 1.17 -11.00
CA TYR A 209 8.66 1.48 -9.70
C TYR A 209 7.52 2.47 -9.91
N TRP A 210 6.31 2.06 -9.55
CA TRP A 210 5.09 2.85 -9.65
C TRP A 210 4.67 3.29 -8.26
N ILE A 211 4.33 4.57 -8.10
CA ILE A 211 3.90 5.12 -6.81
C ILE A 211 2.76 6.11 -6.98
N ALA A 212 1.74 6.00 -6.14
CA ALA A 212 0.67 7.00 -6.11
C ALA A 212 1.24 8.33 -5.63
N ALA A 213 0.89 9.42 -6.33
CA ALA A 213 1.24 10.77 -5.91
C ALA A 213 0.02 11.44 -5.28
N VAL A 214 -0.09 11.34 -3.95
CA VAL A 214 -1.18 11.98 -3.21
C VAL A 214 -1.09 13.50 -3.37
N GLU A 215 -2.23 14.16 -3.61
CA GLU A 215 -2.34 15.59 -3.98
C GLU A 215 -1.83 15.93 -5.39
N GLY A 216 -1.31 14.97 -6.17
CA GLY A 216 -0.76 15.17 -7.51
C GLY A 216 -1.64 14.69 -8.67
N SER A 217 -2.77 14.02 -8.39
CA SER A 217 -3.68 13.44 -9.40
C SER A 217 -3.01 12.52 -10.42
N GLN A 218 -1.99 11.78 -10.01
CA GLN A 218 -1.21 10.94 -10.91
C GLN A 218 -0.57 9.75 -10.21
N LEU A 219 -0.18 8.76 -11.02
CA LEU A 219 0.78 7.73 -10.65
C LEU A 219 2.14 8.12 -11.23
N LEU A 220 3.14 8.26 -10.39
CA LEU A 220 4.52 8.47 -10.81
C LEU A 220 5.16 7.13 -11.17
N ARG A 221 6.08 7.18 -12.13
CA ARG A 221 6.77 6.00 -12.64
C ARG A 221 8.25 6.30 -12.71
N PHE A 222 9.06 5.37 -12.25
CA PHE A 222 10.51 5.49 -12.26
C PHE A 222 11.11 4.25 -12.91
N ALA A 223 11.98 4.48 -13.89
CA ALA A 223 12.78 3.42 -14.49
C ALA A 223 13.63 2.72 -13.42
N PRO A 224 14.15 1.50 -13.65
CA PRO A 224 15.06 0.83 -12.70
C PRO A 224 16.31 1.64 -12.34
N THR A 225 16.64 2.69 -13.11
CA THR A 225 17.73 3.62 -12.85
C THR A 225 17.37 4.73 -11.84
N GLY A 226 16.10 4.93 -11.53
CA GLY A 226 15.58 6.06 -10.75
C GLY A 226 15.14 7.26 -11.60
N GLU A 227 15.32 7.19 -12.92
CA GLU A 227 14.86 8.22 -13.85
C GLU A 227 13.32 8.27 -13.88
N ALA A 228 12.76 9.47 -13.71
CA ALA A 228 11.32 9.69 -13.82
C ALA A 228 10.87 9.45 -15.27
N LEU A 229 9.86 8.60 -15.42
CA LEU A 229 9.14 8.39 -16.67
C LEU A 229 7.92 9.30 -16.71
N GLU A 230 7.27 9.38 -17.87
CA GLU A 230 6.03 10.13 -18.02
C GLU A 230 5.03 9.70 -16.93
N PRO A 231 4.43 10.60 -16.15
CA PRO A 231 3.43 10.22 -15.17
C PRO A 231 2.14 9.73 -15.83
N LEU A 232 1.31 9.04 -15.06
CA LEU A 232 0.03 8.52 -15.52
C LEU A 232 -1.11 9.24 -14.78
N PRO A 233 -1.90 10.11 -15.44
CA PRO A 233 -2.97 10.86 -14.79
C PRO A 233 -4.08 9.96 -14.23
N VAL A 234 -4.59 10.29 -13.04
CA VAL A 234 -5.71 9.60 -12.39
C VAL A 234 -6.82 10.64 -12.13
N PRO A 235 -8.12 10.31 -12.32
CA PRO A 235 -9.21 11.28 -12.18
C PRO A 235 -9.57 11.61 -10.73
N VAL A 236 -8.62 11.54 -9.79
CA VAL A 236 -8.81 11.90 -8.37
C VAL A 236 -7.62 12.71 -7.88
N SER A 237 -7.87 13.61 -6.92
CA SER A 237 -6.80 14.42 -6.32
C SER A 237 -5.88 13.62 -5.38
N HIS A 238 -6.40 12.55 -4.79
CA HIS A 238 -5.69 11.77 -3.77
C HIS A 238 -5.71 10.26 -4.08
N PRO A 239 -4.99 9.82 -5.12
CA PRO A 239 -4.65 8.39 -5.22
C PRO A 239 -3.77 8.03 -4.03
N THR A 240 -4.02 6.88 -3.40
CA THR A 240 -3.32 6.46 -2.17
C THR A 240 -2.38 5.29 -2.43
N LYS A 241 -2.82 4.26 -3.15
CA LYS A 241 -1.99 3.09 -3.46
C LYS A 241 -2.49 2.34 -4.69
N ILE A 242 -1.57 1.62 -5.33
CA ILE A 242 -1.78 0.92 -6.58
C ILE A 242 -1.53 -0.57 -6.37
N VAL A 243 -2.34 -1.42 -6.99
CA VAL A 243 -2.04 -2.83 -7.22
C VAL A 243 -2.38 -3.21 -8.66
N MET A 244 -1.79 -4.28 -9.17
CA MET A 244 -2.01 -4.73 -10.55
C MET A 244 -2.43 -6.19 -10.57
N ASP A 245 -3.51 -6.49 -11.28
CA ASP A 245 -3.72 -7.81 -11.87
C ASP A 245 -2.86 -7.93 -13.12
N ARG A 246 -1.90 -8.86 -13.10
CA ARG A 246 -0.89 -9.05 -14.14
C ARG A 246 -1.34 -10.01 -15.26
N LYS A 247 -2.64 -10.34 -15.34
CA LYS A 247 -3.21 -11.00 -16.52
C LYS A 247 -2.97 -10.19 -17.80
N ASN A 248 -3.17 -10.80 -18.96
CA ASN A 248 -3.02 -10.12 -20.24
C ASN A 248 -4.42 -9.83 -20.87
N PRO A 249 -4.82 -8.56 -21.05
CA PRO A 249 -4.09 -7.34 -20.71
C PRO A 249 -4.07 -7.04 -19.20
N PRO A 250 -3.03 -6.35 -18.70
CA PRO A 250 -2.94 -6.02 -17.27
C PRO A 250 -4.03 -5.04 -16.86
N THR A 251 -4.42 -5.07 -15.59
CA THR A 251 -5.42 -4.16 -15.03
C THR A 251 -4.86 -3.53 -13.75
N LEU A 252 -4.91 -2.20 -13.67
CA LEU A 252 -4.54 -1.44 -12.48
C LEU A 252 -5.75 -1.29 -11.57
N TYR A 253 -5.53 -1.35 -10.26
CA TYR A 253 -6.49 -0.92 -9.25
C TYR A 253 -5.84 0.13 -8.37
N VAL A 254 -6.57 1.21 -8.11
CA VAL A 254 -6.05 2.36 -7.35
C VAL A 254 -7.03 2.69 -6.24
N THR A 255 -6.58 2.59 -4.99
CA THR A 255 -7.33 3.13 -3.85
C THR A 255 -7.17 4.64 -3.79
N THR A 256 -8.18 5.31 -3.24
CA THR A 256 -8.24 6.77 -3.20
C THR A 256 -8.81 7.22 -1.86
N ARG A 257 -8.58 8.49 -1.50
CA ARG A 257 -9.18 9.09 -0.30
C ARG A 257 -9.94 10.36 -0.63
N ARG A 258 -10.94 10.67 0.20
CA ARG A 258 -11.75 11.88 0.07
C ARG A 258 -12.11 12.44 1.44
N MET A 259 -11.94 13.75 1.60
CA MET A 259 -12.17 14.42 2.89
C MET A 259 -13.64 14.78 3.14
N ALA A 260 -14.49 14.89 2.11
CA ALA A 260 -15.93 15.18 2.24
C ALA A 260 -16.73 14.53 1.10
N PRO A 261 -17.96 14.05 1.33
CA PRO A 261 -18.75 13.28 0.36
C PRO A 261 -19.55 14.13 -0.66
N ASP A 262 -19.36 15.45 -0.73
CA ASP A 262 -20.37 16.38 -1.27
C ASP A 262 -20.51 16.46 -2.81
N ASP A 263 -19.87 15.56 -3.56
CA ASP A 263 -20.01 15.49 -5.03
C ASP A 263 -19.92 14.03 -5.49
N GLU A 264 -21.06 13.44 -5.85
CA GLU A 264 -21.14 12.05 -6.32
C GLU A 264 -20.41 11.82 -7.65
N THR A 265 -20.04 12.89 -8.37
CA THR A 265 -19.25 12.79 -9.61
C THR A 265 -17.75 12.68 -9.38
N ASP A 266 -17.28 12.96 -8.16
CA ASP A 266 -15.88 12.80 -7.76
C ASP A 266 -15.61 11.32 -7.42
N PRO A 267 -14.75 10.63 -8.19
CA PRO A 267 -14.48 9.21 -7.99
C PRO A 267 -13.60 8.95 -6.75
N SER A 268 -13.18 9.99 -6.02
CA SER A 268 -12.41 9.86 -4.78
C SER A 268 -13.20 9.14 -3.68
N GLY A 269 -12.53 8.23 -2.97
CA GLY A 269 -13.12 7.33 -2.00
C GLY A 269 -13.67 6.03 -2.58
N TYR A 270 -13.57 5.81 -3.89
CA TYR A 270 -13.80 4.50 -4.51
C TYR A 270 -12.48 3.83 -4.90
N LEU A 271 -12.53 2.51 -5.06
CA LEU A 271 -11.51 1.75 -5.79
C LEU A 271 -11.69 2.03 -7.28
N LEU A 272 -10.64 2.52 -7.94
CA LEU A 272 -10.64 2.73 -9.38
C LEU A 272 -10.05 1.54 -10.12
N ARG A 273 -10.56 1.25 -11.31
CA ARG A 273 -9.97 0.28 -12.25
C ARG A 273 -9.38 1.02 -13.44
N GLY A 274 -8.12 0.75 -13.74
CA GLY A 274 -7.39 1.30 -14.89
C GLY A 274 -7.12 0.23 -15.95
N THR A 275 -7.60 0.43 -17.17
CA THR A 275 -7.36 -0.48 -18.30
C THR A 275 -6.47 0.17 -19.35
N PHE A 276 -5.48 -0.58 -19.85
CA PHE A 276 -4.57 -0.09 -20.87
C PHE A 276 -5.16 -0.21 -22.28
N SER A 277 -4.90 0.81 -23.10
CA SER A 277 -5.25 0.87 -24.54
C SER A 277 -4.09 1.34 -25.41
#